data_AF-A0A7W0FAC1-F1
#
_entry.id   AF-A0A7W0FAC1-F1
#
_cell.length_a   1.000
_cell.length_b   1.000
_cell.length_c   1.000
_cell.angle_alpha   90.00
_cell.angle_beta   90.00
_cell.angle_gamma   90.00
#
_symmetry.space_group_name_H-M   'P 1'
#
loop_
_entity.id
_entity.type
_entity.pdbx_description
1 polymer ?
#
loop_
_entity_poly.entity_id
_entity_poly.type
_entity_poly.pdbx_seq_one_letter_code
_entity_poly.pdbx_strand_id
1 'polypeptide(L)'
;MNMNNLSQDPIINVIHNGIKQGIRITFEKKLYGATIILVLSGIDTMDYLDMPGNQEDVEKKDFIDWVKKYIRFPCKEQLAGIDLYGARCGMLHSYSIQSKLSRQNRCRQIGYMNKGKPEVRYNPEVTKDLVMVSIEALVESFFKGIDQFLINLFSNPKKSKIAEERLKKIVMTVPYKEQIVPRENGNGNRDGS
;
A
#
# COMPACT_ATOMS: atom_id res chain seq x y z
N MET A 1 8.18 19.78 23.40
CA MET A 1 7.51 18.71 22.60
C MET A 1 6.93 17.71 23.58
N ASN A 2 5.60 17.54 23.58
CA ASN A 2 4.90 16.69 24.54
C ASN A 2 4.66 15.31 23.91
N MET A 3 5.12 14.24 24.56
CA MET A 3 5.10 12.86 24.01
C MET A 3 3.69 12.26 23.82
N ASN A 4 2.65 12.91 24.33
CA ASN A 4 1.25 12.44 24.25
C ASN A 4 0.53 12.76 22.92
N ASN A 5 1.19 13.42 21.96
CA ASN A 5 0.54 13.87 20.71
C ASN A 5 0.86 13.02 19.46
N LEU A 6 1.71 12.00 19.59
CA LEU A 6 2.12 11.15 18.46
C LEU A 6 0.99 10.19 18.00
N SER A 7 0.04 9.85 18.89
CA SER A 7 -1.15 9.07 18.54
C SER A 7 -2.20 9.87 17.77
N GLN A 8 -2.00 11.17 17.56
CA GLN A 8 -2.86 12.02 16.74
C GLN A 8 -2.28 12.37 15.37
N ASP A 9 -1.01 12.04 15.09
CA ASP A 9 -0.42 12.32 13.78
C ASP A 9 -0.99 11.32 12.74
N PRO A 10 -1.77 11.79 11.74
CA PRO A 10 -2.34 10.92 10.72
C PRO A 10 -1.28 10.13 9.95
N ILE A 11 -0.06 10.66 9.81
CA ILE A 11 1.05 9.98 9.14
C ILE A 11 1.49 8.77 9.97
N ILE A 12 1.67 8.94 11.28
CA ILE A 12 2.08 7.84 12.17
C ILE A 12 1.01 6.75 12.18
N ASN A 13 -0.26 7.13 12.32
CA ASN A 13 -1.35 6.17 12.41
C ASN A 13 -1.60 5.44 11.09
N VAL A 14 -1.71 6.15 9.97
CA VAL A 14 -2.05 5.56 8.67
C VAL A 14 -0.84 4.88 8.04
N ILE A 15 0.30 5.58 7.98
CA ILE A 15 1.44 5.12 7.19
C ILE A 15 2.29 4.13 7.99
N HIS A 16 2.69 4.48 9.21
CA HIS A 16 3.56 3.62 10.01
C HIS A 16 2.79 2.44 10.60
N ASN A 17 1.73 2.72 11.37
CA ASN A 17 0.96 1.69 12.09
C ASN A 17 -0.05 0.96 11.20
N GLY A 18 -0.56 1.60 10.14
CA GLY A 18 -1.42 0.95 9.16
C GLY A 18 -0.62 0.19 8.10
N ILE A 19 -0.09 0.93 7.14
CA ILE A 19 0.49 0.35 5.92
C ILE A 19 1.80 -0.41 6.19
N LYS A 20 2.81 0.26 6.77
CA LYS A 20 4.14 -0.35 6.98
C LYS A 20 4.07 -1.52 7.96
N GLN A 21 3.35 -1.39 9.07
CA GLN A 21 3.22 -2.44 10.06
C GLN A 21 2.50 -3.68 9.49
N GLY A 22 1.39 -3.49 8.76
CA GLY A 22 0.69 -4.60 8.11
C GLY A 22 1.61 -5.40 7.18
N ILE A 23 2.37 -4.71 6.33
CA ILE A 23 3.34 -5.33 5.41
C ILE A 23 4.44 -6.07 6.16
N ARG A 24 4.99 -5.49 7.25
CA ARG A 24 6.02 -6.15 8.07
C ARG A 24 5.49 -7.45 8.66
N ILE A 25 4.31 -7.42 9.28
CA ILE A 25 3.71 -8.60 9.91
C ILE A 25 3.52 -9.71 8.88
N THR A 26 2.92 -9.42 7.72
CA THR A 26 2.69 -10.44 6.70
C THR A 26 4.02 -10.98 6.14
N PHE A 27 5.03 -10.11 5.95
CA PHE A 27 6.34 -10.51 5.46
C PHE A 27 7.09 -11.41 6.45
N GLU A 28 7.16 -11.02 7.73
CA GLU A 28 7.81 -11.78 8.80
C GLU A 28 7.16 -13.15 9.01
N LYS A 29 5.83 -13.22 8.83
CA LYS A 29 5.06 -14.48 8.87
C LYS A 29 5.09 -15.26 7.55
N LYS A 30 5.85 -14.81 6.55
CA LYS A 30 6.01 -15.45 5.22
C LYS A 30 4.69 -15.57 4.44
N LEU A 31 3.73 -14.71 4.72
CA LEU A 31 2.45 -14.61 4.00
C LEU A 31 2.65 -13.80 2.72
N TYR A 32 3.50 -14.29 1.81
CA TYR A 32 4.06 -13.49 0.73
C TYR A 32 3.03 -12.89 -0.23
N GLY A 33 2.00 -13.64 -0.62
CA GLY A 33 0.95 -13.08 -1.49
C GLY A 33 0.20 -11.92 -0.81
N ALA A 34 -0.09 -12.03 0.49
CA ALA A 34 -0.67 -10.94 1.27
C ALA A 34 0.30 -9.75 1.39
N THR A 35 1.60 -10.00 1.62
CA THR A 35 2.63 -8.94 1.62
C THR A 35 2.66 -8.18 0.30
N ILE A 36 2.64 -8.89 -0.83
CA ILE A 36 2.67 -8.29 -2.16
C ILE A 36 1.41 -7.44 -2.38
N ILE A 37 0.24 -7.95 -2.02
CA ILE A 37 -1.02 -7.21 -2.10
C ILE A 37 -0.95 -5.92 -1.28
N LEU A 38 -0.50 -6.00 -0.02
CA LEU A 38 -0.40 -4.83 0.85
C LEU A 38 0.64 -3.81 0.34
N VAL A 39 1.74 -4.25 -0.26
CA VAL A 39 2.68 -3.33 -0.92
C VAL A 39 2.02 -2.62 -2.09
N LEU A 40 1.32 -3.35 -2.97
CA LEU A 40 0.67 -2.77 -4.15
C LEU A 40 -0.48 -1.83 -3.78
N SER A 41 -1.29 -2.18 -2.76
CA SER A 41 -2.30 -1.29 -2.18
C SER A 41 -1.67 -0.08 -1.45
N GLY A 42 -0.51 -0.27 -0.84
CA GLY A 42 0.25 0.82 -0.23
C GLY A 42 0.71 1.83 -1.27
N ILE A 43 1.13 1.39 -2.46
CA ILE A 43 1.46 2.27 -3.58
C ILE A 43 0.21 3.03 -4.06
N ASP A 44 -0.93 2.35 -4.24
CA ASP A 44 -2.25 2.96 -4.55
C ASP A 44 -2.68 4.01 -3.49
N THR A 45 -2.13 3.93 -2.27
CA THR A 45 -2.39 4.95 -1.24
C THR A 45 -1.42 6.12 -1.38
N MET A 46 -0.17 5.87 -1.73
CA MET A 46 0.83 6.93 -1.82
C MET A 46 0.64 7.80 -3.06
N ASP A 47 0.22 7.22 -4.19
CA ASP A 47 -0.13 7.99 -5.38
C ASP A 47 -1.41 8.81 -5.17
N TYR A 48 -2.43 8.28 -4.49
CA TYR A 48 -3.61 9.01 -4.04
C TYR A 48 -3.23 10.26 -3.24
N LEU A 49 -2.26 10.14 -2.33
CA LEU A 49 -1.75 11.27 -1.56
C LEU A 49 -0.94 12.27 -2.41
N ASP A 50 -0.28 11.85 -3.50
CA ASP A 50 0.52 12.73 -4.38
C ASP A 50 -0.29 13.39 -5.51
N MET A 51 -1.53 12.96 -5.76
CA MET A 51 -2.35 13.49 -6.86
C MET A 51 -2.54 15.02 -6.78
N PRO A 52 -2.71 15.72 -7.91
CA PRO A 52 -3.14 17.13 -7.93
C PRO A 52 -4.45 17.36 -7.16
N GLY A 53 -4.63 18.55 -6.59
CA GLY A 53 -5.82 18.87 -5.76
C GLY A 53 -7.14 18.96 -6.52
N ASN A 54 -7.09 19.10 -7.85
CA ASN A 54 -8.25 19.11 -8.74
C ASN A 54 -8.60 17.72 -9.32
N GLN A 55 -7.95 16.67 -8.82
CA GLN A 55 -8.18 15.29 -9.24
C GLN A 55 -8.79 14.48 -8.09
N GLU A 56 -9.91 13.81 -8.39
CA GLU A 56 -10.65 13.01 -7.42
C GLU A 56 -10.23 11.53 -7.45
N ASP A 57 -10.06 10.97 -8.65
CA ASP A 57 -9.74 9.57 -8.88
C ASP A 57 -8.28 9.35 -9.26
N VAL A 58 -7.65 8.31 -8.72
CA VAL A 58 -6.31 7.87 -9.11
C VAL A 58 -6.35 7.27 -10.51
N GLU A 59 -5.51 7.78 -11.41
CA GLU A 59 -5.32 7.21 -12.72
C GLU A 59 -4.14 6.23 -12.74
N LYS A 60 -4.15 5.33 -13.73
CA LYS A 60 -3.02 4.44 -14.02
C LYS A 60 -1.68 5.20 -14.11
N LYS A 61 -1.71 6.41 -14.64
CA LYS A 61 -0.52 7.24 -14.84
C LYS A 61 0.09 7.66 -13.51
N ASP A 62 -0.73 8.01 -12.52
CA ASP A 62 -0.27 8.44 -11.19
C ASP A 62 0.52 7.34 -10.50
N PHE A 63 -0.02 6.11 -10.49
CA PHE A 63 0.67 4.94 -9.96
C PHE A 63 2.05 4.73 -10.61
N ILE A 64 2.08 4.74 -11.94
CA ILE A 64 3.31 4.49 -12.71
C ILE A 64 4.35 5.57 -12.42
N ASP A 65 3.92 6.83 -12.35
CA ASP A 65 4.81 7.96 -12.09
C ASP A 65 5.34 7.94 -10.65
N TRP A 66 4.49 7.61 -9.68
CA TRP A 66 4.90 7.46 -8.28
C TRP A 66 5.94 6.35 -8.13
N VAL A 67 5.68 5.17 -8.71
CA VAL A 67 6.63 4.05 -8.72
C VAL A 67 7.94 4.45 -9.40
N LYS A 68 7.86 5.08 -10.57
CA LYS A 68 9.04 5.56 -11.30
C LYS A 68 9.86 6.55 -10.47
N LYS A 69 9.24 7.33 -9.59
CA LYS A 69 9.93 8.32 -8.76
C LYS A 69 10.53 7.73 -7.49
N TYR A 70 9.83 6.83 -6.82
CA TYR A 70 10.14 6.44 -5.43
C TYR A 70 10.60 4.99 -5.25
N ILE A 71 10.36 4.10 -6.20
CA ILE A 71 10.79 2.70 -6.09
C ILE A 71 12.15 2.53 -6.76
N ARG A 72 13.15 2.14 -5.97
CA ARG A 72 14.51 1.83 -6.44
C ARG A 72 15.04 0.58 -5.75
N PHE A 73 15.43 -0.41 -6.56
CA PHE A 73 16.05 -1.64 -6.08
C PHE A 73 17.57 -1.48 -5.99
N PRO A 74 18.26 -2.16 -5.05
CA PRO A 74 19.70 -2.05 -4.86
C PRO A 74 20.51 -2.88 -5.89
N CYS A 75 20.08 -2.91 -7.15
CA CYS A 75 20.76 -3.61 -8.24
C CYS A 75 20.60 -2.85 -9.57
N LYS A 76 21.29 -3.31 -10.62
CA LYS A 76 21.24 -2.65 -11.93
C LYS A 76 19.87 -2.79 -12.61
N GLU A 77 19.29 -3.97 -12.59
CA GLU A 77 17.97 -4.23 -13.17
C GLU A 77 16.89 -3.59 -12.28
N GLN A 78 15.88 -2.97 -12.89
CA GLN A 78 14.79 -2.31 -12.19
C GLN A 78 13.44 -2.77 -12.76
N LEU A 79 12.41 -2.71 -11.94
CA LEU A 79 11.04 -2.89 -12.42
C LEU A 79 10.53 -1.61 -13.07
N ALA A 80 9.92 -1.72 -14.24
CA ALA A 80 9.22 -0.59 -14.83
C ALA A 80 7.90 -0.36 -14.07
N GLY A 81 7.47 0.91 -13.94
CA GLY A 81 6.21 1.22 -13.26
C GLY A 81 5.00 0.52 -13.89
N ILE A 82 5.02 0.30 -15.21
CA ILE A 82 3.99 -0.43 -15.93
C ILE A 82 3.93 -1.92 -15.56
N ASP A 83 5.06 -2.53 -15.21
CA ASP A 83 5.12 -3.93 -14.75
C ASP A 83 4.48 -4.06 -13.37
N LEU A 84 4.79 -3.13 -12.45
CA LEU A 84 4.18 -3.09 -11.13
C LEU A 84 2.68 -2.77 -11.18
N TYR A 85 2.24 -1.89 -12.08
CA TYR A 85 0.80 -1.66 -12.30
C TYR A 85 0.11 -2.90 -12.87
N GLY A 86 0.76 -3.61 -13.79
CA GLY A 86 0.31 -4.91 -14.27
C GLY A 86 0.15 -5.93 -13.15
N ALA A 87 1.14 -6.04 -12.27
CA ALA A 87 1.11 -6.92 -11.11
C ALA A 87 0.03 -6.52 -10.10
N ARG A 88 -0.15 -5.22 -9.83
CA ARG A 88 -1.26 -4.67 -9.02
C ARG A 88 -2.60 -5.18 -9.51
N CYS A 89 -2.86 -5.06 -10.81
CA CYS A 89 -4.11 -5.53 -11.39
C CYS A 89 -4.28 -7.06 -11.30
N GLY A 90 -3.23 -7.85 -11.53
CA GLY A 90 -3.32 -9.32 -11.45
C GLY A 90 -3.52 -9.82 -10.01
N MET A 91 -2.73 -9.30 -9.07
CA MET A 91 -2.73 -9.71 -7.67
C MET A 91 -4.00 -9.30 -6.95
N LEU A 92 -4.45 -8.05 -7.11
CA LEU A 92 -5.62 -7.54 -6.38
C LEU A 92 -6.96 -8.11 -6.90
N HIS A 93 -7.08 -8.34 -8.21
CA HIS A 93 -8.36 -8.78 -8.80
C HIS A 93 -8.47 -10.29 -8.99
N SER A 94 -7.34 -11.01 -9.06
CA SER A 94 -7.35 -12.43 -9.41
C SER A 94 -6.30 -13.27 -8.71
N TYR A 95 -5.54 -12.69 -7.76
CA TYR A 95 -4.45 -13.39 -7.06
C TYR A 95 -3.47 -14.09 -8.02
N SER A 96 -3.13 -13.42 -9.13
CA SER A 96 -2.36 -13.98 -10.24
C SER A 96 -1.26 -13.02 -10.70
N ILE A 97 -0.20 -13.55 -11.32
CA ILE A 97 0.82 -12.75 -12.01
C ILE A 97 0.34 -12.19 -13.35
N GLN A 98 -0.82 -12.65 -13.84
CA GLN A 98 -1.40 -12.22 -15.11
C GLN A 98 -2.43 -11.10 -14.91
N SER A 99 -2.35 -10.07 -15.76
CA SER A 99 -3.35 -9.02 -15.87
C SER A 99 -3.77 -8.85 -17.33
N LYS A 100 -4.76 -8.00 -17.59
CA LYS A 100 -5.12 -7.63 -18.96
C LYS A 100 -3.90 -7.07 -19.72
N LEU A 101 -3.02 -6.33 -19.05
CA LEU A 101 -1.84 -5.73 -19.69
C LEU A 101 -0.80 -6.78 -20.07
N SER A 102 -0.49 -7.73 -19.18
CA SER A 102 0.48 -8.77 -19.50
C SER A 102 -0.05 -9.76 -20.53
N ARG A 103 -1.35 -10.09 -20.52
CA ARG A 103 -1.98 -10.88 -21.60
C ARG A 103 -1.95 -10.18 -22.97
N GLN A 104 -1.84 -8.85 -22.97
CA GLN A 104 -1.70 -8.04 -24.19
C GLN A 104 -0.24 -7.70 -24.50
N ASN A 105 0.74 -8.31 -23.81
CA ASN A 105 2.17 -8.04 -23.94
C ASN A 105 2.54 -6.55 -23.76
N ARG A 106 1.78 -5.83 -22.93
CA ARG A 106 1.98 -4.39 -22.64
C ARG A 106 2.80 -4.15 -21.37
N CYS A 107 3.11 -5.21 -20.64
CA CYS A 107 3.99 -5.22 -19.47
C CYS A 107 4.52 -6.63 -19.25
N ARG A 108 5.65 -6.74 -18.54
CA ARG A 108 6.14 -8.03 -18.06
C ARG A 108 5.28 -8.50 -16.90
N GLN A 109 5.17 -9.82 -16.75
CA GLN A 109 4.71 -10.48 -15.53
C GLN A 109 5.81 -10.41 -14.48
N ILE A 110 5.42 -10.28 -13.21
CA ILE A 110 6.37 -10.29 -12.10
C ILE A 110 6.26 -11.64 -11.39
N GLY A 111 7.35 -12.39 -11.40
CA GLY A 111 7.54 -13.55 -10.54
C GLY A 111 8.23 -13.14 -9.24
N TYR A 112 7.96 -13.86 -8.16
CA TYR A 112 8.42 -13.48 -6.83
C TYR A 112 9.38 -14.52 -6.25
N MET A 113 10.51 -14.04 -5.76
CA MET A 113 11.51 -14.81 -5.00
C MET A 113 11.44 -14.35 -3.54
N ASN A 114 11.60 -15.25 -2.57
CA ASN A 114 11.67 -14.85 -1.16
C ASN A 114 12.84 -13.89 -0.92
N LYS A 115 14.06 -14.40 -1.14
CA LYS A 115 15.32 -13.64 -1.17
C LYS A 115 16.06 -13.97 -2.46
N GLY A 116 16.83 -13.02 -2.97
CA GLY A 116 17.65 -13.24 -4.16
C GLY A 116 18.57 -12.07 -4.45
N LYS A 117 19.78 -12.38 -4.92
CA LYS A 117 20.75 -11.41 -5.46
C LYS A 117 21.16 -11.82 -6.89
N PRO A 118 21.11 -10.93 -7.90
CA PRO A 118 20.54 -9.58 -7.81
C PRO A 118 19.04 -9.64 -7.47
N GLU A 119 18.57 -8.58 -6.82
CA GLU A 119 17.22 -8.46 -6.26
C GLU A 119 16.14 -8.44 -7.34
N VAL A 120 16.50 -7.98 -8.54
CA VAL A 120 15.69 -8.08 -9.76
C VAL A 120 16.48 -8.87 -10.80
N ARG A 121 15.82 -9.84 -11.44
CA ARG A 121 16.42 -10.68 -12.49
C ARG A 121 15.53 -10.69 -13.72
N TYR A 122 16.10 -10.33 -14.85
CA TYR A 122 15.45 -10.38 -16.15
C TYR A 122 16.41 -11.00 -17.16
N ASN A 123 15.94 -11.98 -17.92
CA ASN A 123 16.70 -12.60 -18.99
C ASN A 123 15.81 -12.78 -20.24
N PRO A 124 15.89 -11.86 -21.22
CA PRO A 124 15.05 -11.91 -22.42
C PRO A 124 15.30 -13.12 -23.32
N GLU A 125 16.45 -13.79 -23.20
CA GLU A 125 16.78 -15.01 -23.95
C GLU A 125 16.04 -16.23 -23.42
N VAL A 126 15.65 -16.21 -22.13
CA VAL A 126 14.81 -17.27 -21.53
C VAL A 126 13.35 -16.92 -21.73
N THR A 127 12.96 -15.68 -21.42
CA THR A 127 11.61 -15.18 -21.65
C THR A 127 11.60 -13.66 -21.61
N LYS A 128 10.91 -13.05 -22.58
CA LYS A 128 10.73 -11.59 -22.65
C LYS A 128 9.60 -11.10 -21.73
N ASP A 129 8.77 -12.02 -21.24
CA ASP A 129 7.51 -11.69 -20.59
C ASP A 129 7.57 -11.80 -19.06
N LEU A 130 8.67 -12.29 -18.48
CA LEU A 130 8.79 -12.50 -17.03
C LEU A 130 10.02 -11.79 -16.46
N VAL A 131 9.82 -11.06 -15.38
CA VAL A 131 10.88 -10.52 -14.53
C VAL A 131 10.70 -11.07 -13.11
N MET A 132 11.78 -11.51 -12.48
CA MET A 132 11.75 -12.01 -11.10
C MET A 132 12.20 -10.92 -10.13
N VAL A 133 11.51 -10.78 -9.00
CA VAL A 133 11.87 -9.83 -7.94
C VAL A 133 11.92 -10.48 -6.56
N SER A 134 12.91 -10.12 -5.76
CA SER A 134 12.98 -10.44 -4.34
C SER A 134 11.88 -9.70 -3.57
N ILE A 135 11.04 -10.43 -2.84
CA ILE A 135 9.97 -9.86 -2.02
C ILE A 135 10.57 -8.98 -0.91
N GLU A 136 11.67 -9.43 -0.30
CA GLU A 136 12.42 -8.63 0.68
C GLU A 136 12.83 -7.27 0.10
N ALA A 137 13.42 -7.28 -1.10
CA ALA A 137 13.83 -6.04 -1.75
C ALA A 137 12.64 -5.16 -2.17
N LEU A 138 11.53 -5.76 -2.60
CA LEU A 138 10.30 -5.02 -2.93
C LEU A 138 9.74 -4.30 -1.69
N VAL A 139 9.68 -4.97 -0.55
CA VAL A 139 9.23 -4.39 0.73
C VAL A 139 10.17 -3.26 1.16
N GLU A 140 11.49 -3.48 1.14
CA GLU A 140 12.46 -2.47 1.54
C GLU A 140 12.46 -1.25 0.62
N SER A 141 12.42 -1.46 -0.71
CA SER A 141 12.35 -0.40 -1.70
C SER A 141 11.06 0.40 -1.57
N PHE A 142 9.93 -0.26 -1.27
CA PHE A 142 8.68 0.43 -1.00
C PHE A 142 8.75 1.29 0.27
N PHE A 143 9.29 0.77 1.38
CA PHE A 143 9.41 1.53 2.62
C PHE A 143 10.31 2.76 2.48
N LYS A 144 11.46 2.62 1.82
CA LYS A 144 12.35 3.74 1.48
C LYS A 144 11.66 4.74 0.55
N GLY A 145 10.88 4.24 -0.41
CA GLY A 145 10.07 5.06 -1.30
C GLY A 145 9.04 5.90 -0.56
N ILE A 146 8.33 5.32 0.40
CA ILE A 146 7.42 6.06 1.30
C ILE A 146 8.17 7.16 2.04
N ASP A 147 9.31 6.84 2.66
CA ASP A 147 10.03 7.81 3.48
C ASP A 147 10.48 9.02 2.64
N GLN A 148 11.04 8.77 1.46
CA GLN A 148 11.43 9.84 0.53
C GLN A 148 10.21 10.60 -0.03
N PHE A 149 9.09 9.91 -0.25
CA PHE A 149 7.85 10.54 -0.67
C PHE A 149 7.33 11.52 0.38
N LEU A 150 7.24 11.10 1.65
CA LEU A 150 6.76 11.95 2.74
C LEU A 150 7.68 13.17 2.92
N ILE A 151 9.00 13.00 2.88
CA ILE A 151 9.94 14.14 2.92
C ILE A 151 9.62 15.14 1.81
N ASN A 152 9.48 14.68 0.57
CA ASN A 152 9.19 15.55 -0.58
C ASN A 152 7.81 16.21 -0.50
N LEU A 153 6.82 15.47 0.00
CA LEU A 153 5.44 15.92 0.14
C LEU A 153 5.32 17.05 1.16
N PHE A 154 5.90 16.86 2.35
CA PHE A 154 5.84 17.83 3.44
C PHE A 154 6.84 18.99 3.30
N SER A 155 7.83 18.87 2.40
CA SER A 155 8.67 20.01 2.01
C SER A 155 7.96 21.00 1.08
N ASN A 156 6.76 20.67 0.57
CA ASN A 156 5.97 21.54 -0.30
C ASN A 156 4.63 21.90 0.38
N PRO A 157 4.47 23.15 0.89
CA PRO A 157 3.29 23.55 1.65
C PRO A 157 1.95 23.42 0.89
N LYS A 158 1.97 23.55 -0.45
CA LYS A 158 0.75 23.39 -1.26
C LYS A 158 0.35 21.92 -1.35
N LYS A 159 1.32 21.03 -1.54
CA LYS A 159 1.07 19.59 -1.64
C LYS A 159 0.71 18.98 -0.28
N SER A 160 1.39 19.39 0.79
CA SER A 160 1.12 18.87 2.14
C SER A 160 -0.32 19.11 2.57
N LYS A 161 -0.86 20.32 2.35
CA LYS A 161 -2.25 20.65 2.69
C LYS A 161 -3.26 19.75 1.97
N ILE A 162 -3.03 19.46 0.69
CA ILE A 162 -3.91 18.57 -0.09
C ILE A 162 -3.85 17.14 0.47
N ALA A 163 -2.64 16.66 0.75
CA ALA A 163 -2.44 15.32 1.30
C ALA A 163 -3.02 15.17 2.71
N GLU A 164 -2.95 16.20 3.56
CA GLU A 164 -3.57 16.21 4.88
C GLU A 164 -5.10 16.06 4.80
N GLU A 165 -5.76 16.74 3.85
CA GLU A 165 -7.20 16.55 3.64
C GLU A 165 -7.55 15.15 3.14
N ARG A 166 -6.67 14.53 2.35
CA ARG A 166 -6.84 13.15 1.89
C ARG A 166 -6.57 12.13 3.01
N LEU A 167 -5.58 12.35 3.86
CA LEU A 167 -5.26 11.49 5.00
C LEU A 167 -6.46 11.32 5.94
N LYS A 168 -7.27 12.37 6.13
CA LYS A 168 -8.52 12.30 6.91
C LYS A 168 -9.57 11.33 6.35
N LYS A 169 -9.48 10.98 5.07
CA LYS A 169 -10.41 10.07 4.38
C LYS A 169 -9.91 8.63 4.32
N ILE A 170 -8.64 8.39 4.68
CA ILE A 170 -8.08 7.03 4.71
C ILE A 170 -8.61 6.32 5.96
N VAL A 171 -8.74 5.00 5.86
CA VAL A 171 -9.22 4.13 6.94
C VAL A 171 -8.43 4.41 8.23
N MET A 172 -9.17 4.78 9.28
CA MET A 172 -8.64 4.99 10.62
C MET A 172 -9.50 4.19 11.61
N THR A 173 -8.85 3.60 12.61
CA THR A 173 -9.56 3.01 13.75
C THR A 173 -9.95 4.13 14.71
N VAL A 174 -11.24 4.20 15.04
CA VAL A 174 -11.76 5.12 16.06
C VAL A 174 -12.22 4.32 17.27
N PRO A 175 -11.82 4.67 18.51
CA PRO A 175 -12.33 4.00 19.70
C PRO A 175 -13.86 4.18 19.79
N TYR A 176 -14.60 3.09 19.74
CA TYR A 176 -16.04 3.09 20.00
C TYR A 176 -16.26 2.99 21.51
N LYS A 177 -16.92 3.99 22.12
CA LYS A 177 -17.46 3.86 23.47
C LYS A 177 -18.86 3.27 23.38
N GLU A 178 -19.00 2.01 23.78
CA GLU A 178 -20.31 1.40 23.98
C GLU A 178 -21.10 2.25 24.98
N GLN A 179 -22.25 2.77 24.54
CA GLN A 179 -23.25 3.27 25.47
C GLN A 179 -23.94 2.05 26.09
N ILE A 180 -23.66 1.78 27.36
CA ILE A 180 -24.43 0.82 28.14
C ILE A 180 -25.85 1.40 28.26
N VAL A 181 -26.75 0.97 27.39
CA VAL A 181 -28.18 1.22 27.55
C VAL A 181 -28.66 0.23 28.63
N PRO A 182 -29.17 0.70 29.78
CA PRO A 182 -29.75 -0.18 30.78
C PRO A 182 -30.90 -0.95 30.13
N ARG A 183 -30.86 -2.28 30.18
CA ARG A 183 -32.05 -3.08 29.83
C ARG A 183 -33.14 -2.69 30.82
N GLU A 184 -34.25 -2.14 30.34
CA GLU A 184 -35.42 -1.94 31.18
C GLU A 184 -35.79 -3.28 31.78
N ASN A 185 -35.79 -3.34 33.11
CA ASN A 185 -36.31 -4.46 33.86
C ASN A 185 -37.77 -4.62 33.47
N GLY A 186 -38.06 -5.60 32.63
CA GLY A 186 -39.42 -6.02 32.34
C GLY A 186 -40.09 -6.45 33.64
N ASN A 187 -40.87 -5.54 34.22
CA ASN A 187 -41.85 -5.83 35.26
C ASN A 187 -42.91 -6.76 34.65
N GLY A 188 -42.60 -8.06 34.62
CA GLY A 188 -43.58 -9.11 34.43
C GLY A 188 -44.35 -9.30 35.73
N ASN A 189 -45.36 -8.45 35.94
CA ASN A 189 -46.46 -8.74 36.86
C ASN A 189 -47.00 -10.13 36.50
N ARG A 190 -46.86 -11.10 37.43
CA ARG A 190 -47.71 -12.29 37.49
C ARG A 190 -48.52 -12.21 38.77
N ASP A 191 -49.57 -11.41 38.70
CA ASP A 191 -50.74 -11.58 39.56
C ASP A 191 -51.78 -12.39 38.77
N GLY A 192 -52.35 -13.40 39.43
CA GLY A 192 -53.73 -13.81 39.17
C GLY A 192 -53.96 -15.20 38.56
N SER A 193 -54.50 -16.08 39.42
CA SER A 193 -55.30 -17.30 39.17
C SER A 193 -54.57 -18.61 38.92
#